data_AF-A0A1I7JEH0-F1
#
_entry.id   AF-A0A1I7JEH0-F1
#
_cell.length_a   1.000
_cell.length_b   1.000
_cell.length_c   1.000
_cell.angle_alpha   90.00
_cell.angle_beta   90.00
_cell.angle_gamma   90.00
#
_symmetry.space_group_name_H-M   'P 1'
#
loop_
_entity.id
_entity.type
_entity.pdbx_description
1 polymer ?
#
loop_
_entity_poly.entity_id
_entity_poly.type
_entity_poly.pdbx_seq_one_letter_code
_entity_poly.pdbx_strand_id
1 'polypeptide(L)' 'MSDSSKEQRRTLDEWYKLVTQCRQSGLSDEQWCLCNGIKKYSLYSAIKRLRQKAYAVPKPM' A
#
# COMPACT_ATOMS: atom_id res chain seq x y z
N MET A 1 -2.92 24.31 -10.57
CA MET A 1 -3.57 23.13 -9.98
C MET A 1 -2.63 22.61 -8.91
N SER A 2 -2.78 23.17 -7.71
CA SER A 2 -1.83 23.01 -6.61
C SER A 2 -2.58 22.35 -5.47
N ASP A 3 -2.33 21.08 -5.20
CA ASP A 3 -2.73 20.48 -3.92
C ASP A 3 -1.56 19.67 -3.38
N SER A 4 -0.67 20.43 -2.76
CA SER A 4 0.25 19.96 -1.76
C SER A 4 -0.54 19.46 -0.54
N SER A 5 0.02 18.49 0.16
CA SER A 5 -0.20 18.30 1.60
C SER A 5 -1.45 17.57 2.07
N LYS A 6 -1.64 16.31 1.64
CA LYS A 6 -2.15 15.27 2.56
C LYS A 6 -1.46 13.94 2.25
N GLU A 7 -0.29 13.69 2.86
CA GLU A 7 -0.06 12.35 3.39
C GLU A 7 -1.08 12.15 4.53
N GLN A 8 -2.36 12.05 4.15
CA GLN A 8 -3.44 11.66 5.05
C GLN A 8 -2.95 10.35 5.62
N ARG A 9 -2.74 10.30 6.94
CA ARG A 9 -2.27 9.10 7.62
C ARG A 9 -3.27 7.99 7.35
N ARG A 10 -3.04 7.24 6.27
CA ARG A 10 -3.93 6.18 5.84
C ARG A 10 -4.04 5.19 6.99
N THR A 11 -5.25 4.79 7.32
CA THR A 11 -5.48 3.83 8.39
C THR A 11 -4.94 2.46 7.98
N LEU A 12 -4.83 1.53 8.94
CA LEU A 12 -4.40 0.17 8.63
C LEU A 12 -5.35 -0.49 7.64
N ASP A 13 -6.66 -0.28 7.75
CA ASP A 13 -7.64 -0.85 6.81
C ASP A 13 -7.50 -0.29 5.39
N GLU A 14 -7.22 1.01 5.25
CA GLU A 14 -6.95 1.60 3.93
C GLU A 14 -5.68 1.02 3.32
N TRP A 15 -4.63 0.87 4.12
CA TRP A 15 -3.40 0.19 3.68
C TRP A 15 -3.66 -1.26 3.31
N TYR A 16 -4.49 -1.97 4.07
CA TYR A 16 -4.86 -3.35 3.78
C TYR A 16 -5.56 -3.44 2.42
N LYS A 17 -6.56 -2.58 2.16
CA LYS A 17 -7.24 -2.51 0.86
C LYS A 17 -6.26 -2.22 -0.29
N LEU A 18 -5.34 -1.29 -0.11
CA LEU A 18 -4.32 -0.97 -1.12
C LEU A 18 -3.40 -2.15 -1.40
N VAL A 19 -2.93 -2.85 -0.35
CA VAL A 19 -2.10 -4.04 -0.49
C VAL A 19 -2.88 -5.17 -1.19
N THR A 20 -4.14 -5.37 -0.84
CA THR A 20 -5.01 -6.34 -1.53
C THR A 20 -5.20 -5.98 -3.00
N GLN A 21 -5.45 -4.72 -3.34
CA GLN A 21 -5.55 -4.25 -4.73
C GLN A 21 -4.25 -4.42 -5.50
N CYS A 22 -3.10 -4.11 -4.88
CA CYS A 22 -1.79 -4.35 -5.45
C CYS A 22 -1.63 -5.82 -5.84
N ARG A 23 -1.98 -6.74 -4.93
CA ARG A 23 -1.88 -8.19 -5.15
C ARG A 23 -2.90 -8.72 -6.17
N GLN A 24 -4.11 -8.16 -6.20
CA GLN A 24 -5.14 -8.51 -7.17
C GLN A 24 -4.87 -7.95 -8.57
N SER A 25 -4.10 -6.86 -8.68
CA SER A 25 -3.78 -6.23 -9.96
C SER A 25 -2.91 -7.10 -10.87
N GLY A 26 -2.22 -8.10 -10.32
CA GLY A 26 -1.23 -8.91 -11.05
C GLY A 26 0.03 -8.14 -11.47
N LEU A 27 0.17 -6.88 -11.07
CA LEU A 27 1.35 -6.06 -11.29
C LEU A 27 2.37 -6.26 -10.16
N SER A 28 3.65 -6.00 -10.45
CA SER A 28 4.66 -5.92 -9.39
C SER A 28 4.36 -4.74 -8.45
N ASP A 29 4.77 -4.86 -7.17
CA ASP A 29 4.60 -3.80 -6.17
C ASP A 29 5.16 -2.46 -6.67
N GLU A 30 6.23 -2.50 -7.47
CA GLU A 30 6.85 -1.33 -8.10
C GLU A 30 5.96 -0.66 -9.14
N GLN A 31 5.46 -1.44 -10.11
CA GLN A 31 4.60 -0.91 -11.18
C GLN A 31 3.28 -0.40 -10.61
N TRP A 32 2.67 -1.14 -9.69
CA TRP A 32 1.43 -0.72 -9.06
C TRP A 32 1.62 0.55 -8.23
N CYS A 33 2.72 0.65 -7.47
CA CYS A 33 3.09 1.87 -6.75
C CYS A 33 3.24 3.08 -7.69
N LEU A 34 3.93 2.90 -8.82
CA LEU A 34 4.14 3.95 -9.80
C LEU A 34 2.81 4.44 -10.40
N CYS A 35 1.94 3.51 -10.81
CA CYS A 35 0.63 3.84 -11.39
C CYS A 35 -0.31 4.54 -10.39
N ASN A 36 -0.24 4.19 -9.11
CA ASN A 36 -1.11 4.73 -8.06
C ASN A 36 -0.50 5.93 -7.31
N GLY A 37 0.70 6.38 -7.70
CA GLY A 37 1.41 7.47 -7.03
C GLY A 37 1.79 7.16 -5.58
N ILE A 38 1.99 5.88 -5.25
CA ILE A 38 2.37 5.43 -3.91
C ILE A 38 3.89 5.24 -3.88
N LYS A 39 4.54 5.73 -2.82
CA LYS A 39 5.95 5.47 -2.59
C LYS A 39 6.14 4.01 -2.15
N LYS A 40 7.06 3.27 -2.80
CA LYS A 40 7.39 1.88 -2.42
C LYS A 40 7.67 1.72 -0.92
N TYR A 41 8.43 2.65 -0.33
CA TYR A 41 8.75 2.63 1.09
C TYR A 41 7.50 2.69 1.99
N SER A 42 6.52 3.51 1.61
CA SER A 42 5.24 3.61 2.32
C SER A 42 4.47 2.28 2.25
N LEU A 43 4.48 1.60 1.10
CA LEU A 43 3.84 0.29 0.94
C LEU A 43 4.51 -0.78 1.82
N TYR A 44 5.84 -0.90 1.81
CA TYR A 44 6.55 -1.89 2.63
C TYR A 44 6.41 -1.63 4.13
N SER A 45 6.47 -0.36 4.55
CA SER A 45 6.26 0.01 5.95
C SER A 45 4.83 -0.29 6.40
N ALA A 46 3.83 -0.09 5.54
CA ALA A 46 2.45 -0.46 5.80
C ALA A 46 2.28 -1.99 5.90
N ILE A 47 2.84 -2.76 4.97
CA ILE A 47 2.84 -4.24 5.02
C ILE A 47 3.45 -4.74 6.34
N LYS A 48 4.57 -4.15 6.77
CA LYS A 48 5.20 -4.50 8.06
C LYS A 48 4.27 -4.22 9.24
N ARG A 49 3.62 -3.06 9.27
CA ARG A 49 2.65 -2.68 10.32
C ARG A 49 1.42 -3.60 10.33
N LEU A 50 0.91 -3.97 9.15
CA LEU A 50 -0.20 -4.89 9.00
C LEU A 50 0.13 -6.28 9.54
N ARG A 51 1.32 -6.82 9.20
CA ARG A 51 1.81 -8.09 9.73
C ARG A 51 1.95 -8.07 11.26
N GLN A 52 2.46 -6.96 11.82
CA GLN A 52 2.56 -6.79 13.28
C GLN A 52 1.20 -6.76 13.98
N LYS A 53 0.16 -6.28 13.29
CA LYS A 53 -1.22 -6.20 13.79
C LYS A 53 -2.05 -7.44 13.47
N ALA A 54 -1.40 -8.54 13.07
CA ALA A 54 -2.02 -9.82 12.70
C ALA A 54 -3.03 -9.73 11.55
N TYR A 55 -2.91 -8.74 10.67
CA TYR A 55 -3.69 -8.72 9.42
C TYR A 55 -3.19 -9.83 8.50
N ALA A 56 -4.13 -10.52 7.84
CA ALA A 56 -3.85 -11.54 6.84
C ALA A 56 -3.34 -10.91 5.53
N VAL A 57 -2.11 -10.37 5.55
CA VAL A 57 -1.50 -9.77 4.36
C VAL A 57 -1.20 -10.88 3.34
N PRO A 58 -1.75 -10.81 2.10
CA PRO A 58 -1.47 -11.81 1.08
C PRO A 58 0.02 -11.90 0.78
N LYS A 59 0.52 -13.12 0.55
CA LYS A 59 1.91 -13.33 0.16
C LYS A 59 2.20 -12.58 -1.15
N PRO A 60 3.40 -11.99 -1.30
CA PRO A 60 3.81 -11.46 -2.58
C PRO A 60 3.76 -12.56 -3.65
N MET A 61 3.24 -12.20 -4.82
CA MET A 61 3.42 -13.00 -6.03
C MET A 61 4.85 -12.82 -6.54
#